data_AF-L7W7G3-F1
#
_entry.id   AF-L7W7G3-F1
#
_cell.length_a   1.000
_cell.length_b   1.000
_cell.length_c   1.000
_cell.angle_alpha   90.00
_cell.angle_beta   90.00
_cell.angle_gamma   90.00
#
_symmetry.space_group_name_H-M   'P 1'
#
loop_
_entity.id
_entity.type
_entity.pdbx_description
1 polymer ?
#
loop_
_entity_poly.entity_id
_entity_poly.type
_entity_poly.pdbx_seq_one_letter_code
_entity_poly.pdbx_strand_id
1 'polypeptide(L)'
;MRTIKVIVTILFISSLTYSCQKDKKDLFNVKISEKEGKLQMNYSPGLEFKMVGLDSMAILHNETDYQRMLSGDIKIAPPIFKSDDFTVRVYTRSSFESGFFRHGFLIRTFTNDGEIKDERVLASTLGELNCEGKVTGDLKIISFCPDGEKTIAQIQNDGSIKLIENE
;
A
#
# COMPACT_ATOMS: atom_id res chain seq x y z
N MET A 1 -46.79 52.57 -24.74
CA MET A 1 -45.72 53.55 -24.43
C MET A 1 -45.04 53.16 -23.13
N ARG A 2 -43.71 53.08 -23.19
CA ARG A 2 -42.66 53.01 -22.14
C ARG A 2 -43.08 52.92 -20.67
N THR A 3 -42.58 51.88 -20.00
CA THR A 3 -41.62 52.03 -18.90
C THR A 3 -40.77 50.77 -18.78
N ILE A 4 -39.47 50.93 -19.01
CA ILE A 4 -38.42 49.94 -18.82
C ILE A 4 -38.14 49.86 -17.32
N LYS A 5 -38.16 48.66 -16.74
CA LYS A 5 -37.48 48.38 -15.47
C LYS A 5 -36.45 47.28 -15.72
N VAL A 6 -35.21 47.73 -15.86
CA VAL A 6 -34.00 46.92 -15.80
C VAL A 6 -33.86 46.42 -14.36
N ILE A 7 -33.76 45.10 -14.15
CA ILE A 7 -33.22 44.54 -12.91
C ILE A 7 -31.94 43.80 -13.29
N VAL A 8 -30.84 44.46 -12.93
CA VAL A 8 -29.45 44.03 -13.03
C VAL A 8 -29.14 43.08 -11.88
N THR A 9 -28.64 41.88 -12.21
CA THR A 9 -27.60 41.08 -11.52
C THR A 9 -27.86 40.64 -10.07
N ILE A 10 -27.67 39.37 -9.71
CA ILE A 10 -26.40 38.86 -9.17
C ILE A 10 -26.25 37.37 -9.48
N LEU A 11 -25.16 37.03 -10.17
CA LEU A 11 -24.53 35.71 -10.13
C LEU A 11 -24.21 35.37 -8.68
N PHE A 12 -24.83 34.33 -8.11
CA PHE A 12 -24.25 33.66 -6.95
C PHE A 12 -23.46 32.44 -7.44
N ILE A 13 -22.27 32.74 -7.94
CA ILE A 13 -21.18 31.79 -8.16
C ILE A 13 -20.73 31.28 -6.79
N SER A 14 -20.71 29.95 -6.69
CA SER A 14 -19.86 29.11 -5.83
C SER A 14 -19.48 29.63 -4.44
N SER A 15 -20.04 28.96 -3.44
CA SER A 15 -19.22 28.42 -2.35
C SER A 15 -19.82 27.09 -1.91
N LEU A 16 -19.69 26.09 -2.79
CA LEU A 16 -19.46 24.73 -2.30
C LEU A 16 -18.20 24.85 -1.45
N THR A 17 -18.41 25.01 -0.15
CA THR A 17 -17.36 24.87 0.85
C THR A 17 -16.83 23.47 0.66
N TYR A 18 -15.77 23.34 -0.15
CA TYR A 18 -14.81 22.27 -0.04
C TYR A 18 -14.35 22.31 1.42
N SER A 19 -15.07 21.57 2.26
CA SER A 19 -14.53 21.10 3.51
C SER A 19 -13.35 20.24 3.13
N CYS A 20 -12.17 20.88 3.03
CA CYS A 20 -10.88 20.23 3.06
C CYS A 20 -10.68 19.63 4.45
N GLN A 21 -11.51 18.65 4.82
CA GLN A 21 -11.08 17.64 5.78
C GLN A 21 -10.05 16.80 5.03
N LYS A 22 -8.80 17.27 5.11
CA LYS A 22 -7.59 16.59 4.66
C LYS A 22 -7.25 15.44 5.62
N ASP A 23 -8.23 14.64 6.01
CA ASP A 23 -7.93 13.31 6.54
C ASP A 23 -7.48 12.50 5.34
N LYS A 24 -6.17 12.55 5.05
CA LYS A 24 -5.56 11.71 4.03
C LYS A 24 -5.79 10.27 4.45
N LYS A 25 -6.85 9.66 3.92
CA LYS A 25 -7.19 8.26 4.14
C LYS A 25 -5.96 7.38 3.82
N ASP A 26 -5.70 6.39 4.65
CA ASP A 26 -4.64 5.43 4.40
C ASP A 26 -4.89 4.73 3.05
N LEU A 27 -3.84 4.58 2.23
CA LEU A 27 -3.90 3.92 0.93
C LEU A 27 -4.01 2.41 1.09
N PHE A 28 -3.37 1.87 2.12
CA PHE A 28 -3.42 0.47 2.48
C PHE A 28 -3.08 0.29 3.97
N ASN A 29 -3.78 -0.59 4.65
CA ASN A 29 -3.57 -0.86 6.07
C ASN A 29 -3.73 -2.36 6.32
N VAL A 30 -2.79 -2.95 7.08
CA VAL A 30 -2.78 -4.34 7.47
C VAL A 30 -2.73 -4.42 9.00
N LYS A 31 -3.67 -5.14 9.58
CA LYS A 31 -3.74 -5.45 11.01
C LYS A 31 -3.67 -6.94 11.25
N ILE A 32 -3.11 -7.32 12.39
CA ILE A 32 -3.08 -8.69 12.87
C ILE A 32 -4.11 -8.81 13.99
N SER A 33 -5.00 -9.79 13.90
CA SER A 33 -5.96 -10.10 14.93
C SER A 33 -5.87 -11.58 15.28
N GLU A 34 -6.09 -11.92 16.54
CA GLU A 34 -6.21 -13.32 16.94
C GLU A 34 -7.68 -13.74 16.95
N LYS A 35 -7.97 -14.90 16.35
CA LYS A 35 -9.28 -15.54 16.40
C LYS A 35 -9.10 -17.03 16.63
N GLU A 36 -9.72 -17.55 17.68
CA GLU A 36 -9.67 -18.99 18.05
C GLU A 36 -8.22 -19.51 18.22
N GLY A 37 -7.33 -18.69 18.81
CA GLY A 37 -5.92 -19.06 19.00
C GLY A 37 -5.07 -18.99 17.73
N LYS A 38 -5.60 -18.44 16.63
CA LYS A 38 -4.90 -18.30 15.35
C LYS A 38 -4.78 -16.84 14.96
N LEU A 39 -3.57 -16.43 14.57
CA LEU A 39 -3.31 -15.10 14.01
C LEU A 39 -3.92 -15.01 12.60
N GLN A 40 -4.65 -13.92 12.35
CA GLN A 40 -5.25 -13.57 11.07
C GLN A 40 -4.79 -12.19 10.67
N MET A 41 -4.41 -12.03 9.40
CA MET A 41 -4.08 -10.70 8.83
C MET A 41 -5.30 -10.16 8.09
N ASN A 42 -5.81 -9.02 8.55
CA ASN A 42 -6.88 -8.28 7.90
C ASN A 42 -6.30 -7.06 7.20
N TYR A 43 -6.84 -6.71 6.04
CA TYR A 43 -6.36 -5.55 5.28
C TYR A 43 -7.50 -4.69 4.73
N SER A 44 -7.22 -3.41 4.54
CA SER A 44 -8.14 -2.43 3.98
C SER A 44 -7.40 -1.40 3.12
N PRO A 45 -7.96 -0.97 1.97
CA PRO A 45 -9.20 -1.46 1.37
C PRO A 45 -9.08 -2.92 0.91
N GLY A 46 -10.21 -3.60 0.71
CA GLY A 46 -10.25 -4.97 0.20
C GLY A 46 -9.82 -5.01 -1.28
N LEU A 47 -8.52 -5.12 -1.52
CA LEU A 47 -7.94 -5.23 -2.86
C LEU A 47 -8.04 -6.67 -3.38
N GLU A 48 -8.27 -6.83 -4.68
CA GLU A 48 -8.22 -8.13 -5.34
C GLU A 48 -6.76 -8.51 -5.63
N PHE A 49 -6.25 -9.50 -4.89
CA PHE A 49 -4.90 -10.02 -5.10
C PHE A 49 -4.91 -11.15 -6.14
N LYS A 50 -4.10 -11.01 -7.19
CA LYS A 50 -3.94 -12.01 -8.24
C LYS A 50 -2.68 -12.84 -8.01
N MET A 51 -2.80 -14.16 -8.15
CA MET A 51 -1.66 -15.07 -8.05
C MET A 51 -0.68 -14.78 -9.19
N VAL A 52 0.61 -14.74 -8.85
CA VAL A 52 1.67 -14.68 -9.84
C VAL A 52 2.10 -16.12 -10.11
N GLY A 53 1.93 -16.59 -11.35
CA GLY A 53 2.30 -17.96 -11.76
C GLY A 53 3.78 -18.08 -12.10
N LEU A 54 4.35 -19.28 -12.02
CA LEU A 54 5.76 -19.55 -12.40
C LEU A 54 6.00 -19.30 -13.90
N ASP A 55 4.97 -19.40 -14.72
CA ASP A 55 4.97 -19.03 -16.14
C ASP A 55 4.93 -17.51 -16.37
N SER A 56 4.50 -16.76 -15.36
CA SER A 56 4.49 -15.29 -15.34
C SER A 56 5.86 -14.71 -15.00
N MET A 57 6.95 -15.45 -15.26
CA MET A 57 8.35 -15.02 -15.07
C MET A 57 8.70 -13.72 -15.79
N ALA A 58 7.99 -13.35 -16.85
CA ALA A 58 8.11 -12.03 -17.48
C ALA A 58 7.68 -10.85 -16.56
N ILE A 59 6.98 -11.15 -15.45
CA ILE A 59 6.53 -10.22 -14.40
C ILE A 59 7.41 -10.38 -13.14
N LEU A 60 8.37 -11.30 -13.14
CA LEU A 60 9.27 -11.55 -12.02
C LEU A 60 10.57 -10.80 -12.30
N HIS A 61 10.73 -9.71 -11.56
CA HIS A 61 11.68 -8.67 -11.88
C HIS A 61 13.07 -8.89 -11.25
N ASN A 62 13.31 -10.00 -10.52
CA ASN A 62 14.65 -10.45 -10.09
C ASN A 62 14.67 -11.92 -9.61
N GLU A 63 15.88 -12.46 -9.40
CA GLU A 63 16.12 -13.85 -8.92
C GLU A 63 15.55 -14.12 -7.53
N THR A 64 15.46 -13.10 -6.67
CA THR A 64 14.90 -13.24 -5.31
C THR A 64 13.42 -13.59 -5.36
N ASP A 65 12.67 -13.02 -6.31
CA ASP A 65 11.26 -13.33 -6.48
C ASP A 65 11.03 -14.77 -6.94
N TYR A 66 11.90 -15.29 -7.80
CA TYR A 66 11.86 -16.69 -8.21
C TYR A 66 12.01 -17.63 -7.01
N GLN A 67 13.01 -17.39 -6.16
CA GLN A 67 13.22 -18.20 -4.94
C GLN A 67 12.04 -18.12 -3.96
N ARG A 68 11.42 -16.93 -3.84
CA ARG A 68 10.23 -16.74 -3.02
C ARG A 68 9.02 -17.52 -3.55
N MET A 69 8.87 -17.65 -4.87
CA MET A 69 7.79 -18.44 -5.46
C MET A 69 7.96 -19.94 -5.28
N LEU A 70 9.20 -20.43 -5.26
CA LEU A 70 9.47 -21.83 -4.97
C LEU A 70 9.11 -22.21 -3.52
N SER A 71 9.13 -21.23 -2.62
CA SER A 71 8.87 -21.43 -1.19
C SER A 71 7.45 -21.06 -0.75
N GLY A 72 6.62 -20.50 -1.64
CA GLY A 72 5.25 -20.16 -1.31
C GLY A 72 4.51 -19.34 -2.37
N ASP A 73 3.25 -19.06 -2.08
CA ASP A 73 2.37 -18.31 -2.97
C ASP A 73 2.72 -16.83 -2.93
N ILE A 74 2.94 -16.24 -4.10
CA ILE A 74 3.02 -14.79 -4.28
C ILE A 74 1.76 -14.30 -4.98
N LYS A 75 1.17 -13.24 -4.44
CA LYS A 75 0.05 -12.53 -5.07
C LYS A 75 0.32 -11.04 -5.10
N ILE A 76 -0.23 -10.37 -6.10
CA ILE A 76 -0.04 -8.95 -6.37
C ILE A 76 -1.39 -8.23 -6.38
N ALA A 77 -1.45 -7.08 -5.72
CA ALA A 77 -2.59 -6.17 -5.79
C ALA A 77 -2.51 -5.22 -7.01
N PRO A 78 -3.64 -4.62 -7.44
CA PRO A 78 -3.59 -3.43 -8.29
C PRO A 78 -2.78 -2.29 -7.62
N PRO A 79 -2.31 -1.30 -8.39
CA PRO A 79 -1.63 -0.14 -7.83
C PRO A 79 -2.44 0.57 -6.75
N ILE A 80 -1.82 0.80 -5.60
CA ILE A 80 -2.38 1.62 -4.52
C ILE A 80 -2.02 3.11 -4.68
N PHE A 81 -1.03 3.39 -5.52
CA PHE A 81 -0.62 4.74 -5.93
C PHE A 81 0.02 4.70 -7.32
N LYS A 82 -0.14 5.77 -8.08
CA LYS A 82 0.50 6.01 -9.37
C LYS A 82 0.80 7.50 -9.54
N SER A 83 2.02 7.80 -9.96
CA SER A 83 2.46 9.12 -10.39
C SER A 83 2.95 9.07 -11.85
N ASP A 84 3.52 10.19 -12.30
CA ASP A 84 4.19 10.29 -13.61
C ASP A 84 5.56 9.63 -13.64
N ASP A 85 6.13 9.24 -12.49
CA ASP A 85 7.48 8.65 -12.41
C ASP A 85 7.46 7.19 -11.95
N PHE A 86 6.51 6.84 -11.07
CA PHE A 86 6.45 5.53 -10.45
C PHE A 86 5.05 5.06 -10.06
N THR A 87 4.93 3.74 -9.86
CA THR A 87 3.74 3.09 -9.27
C THR A 87 4.09 2.38 -7.98
N VAL A 88 3.11 2.26 -7.06
CA VAL A 88 3.25 1.52 -5.81
C VAL A 88 2.25 0.39 -5.79
N ARG A 89 2.70 -0.82 -5.49
CA ARG A 89 1.86 -2.01 -5.34
C ARG A 89 2.14 -2.72 -4.03
N VAL A 90 1.13 -3.46 -3.58
CA VAL A 90 1.22 -4.36 -2.44
C VAL A 90 1.36 -5.79 -2.96
N TYR A 91 2.28 -6.54 -2.37
CA TYR A 91 2.45 -7.95 -2.61
C TYR A 91 2.13 -8.72 -1.34
N THR A 92 1.50 -9.88 -1.49
CA THR A 92 1.38 -10.87 -0.42
C THR A 92 2.27 -12.04 -0.72
N ARG A 93 2.95 -12.54 0.30
CA ARG A 93 3.64 -13.83 0.30
C ARG A 93 3.01 -14.72 1.36
N SER A 94 2.76 -15.98 1.04
CA SER A 94 2.23 -16.94 2.00
C SER A 94 3.03 -18.23 1.95
N SER A 95 3.43 -18.75 3.10
CA SER A 95 4.10 -20.05 3.22
C SER A 95 3.44 -20.87 4.32
N PHE A 96 3.54 -22.20 4.22
CA PHE A 96 3.08 -23.10 5.25
C PHE A 96 4.27 -23.61 6.06
N GLU A 97 4.34 -23.25 7.33
CA GLU A 97 5.47 -23.55 8.20
C GLU A 97 4.96 -23.97 9.59
N SER A 98 5.53 -25.04 10.15
CA SER A 98 5.22 -25.52 11.50
C SER A 98 3.72 -25.73 11.78
N GLY A 99 2.95 -26.11 10.76
CA GLY A 99 1.51 -26.39 10.88
C GLY A 99 0.59 -25.18 10.69
N PHE A 100 1.12 -23.99 10.39
CA PHE A 100 0.34 -22.76 10.20
C PHE A 100 0.69 -22.05 8.90
N PHE A 101 -0.30 -21.37 8.30
CA PHE A 101 -0.05 -20.44 7.21
C PHE A 101 0.51 -19.13 7.78
N ARG A 102 1.67 -18.74 7.28
CA ARG A 102 2.32 -17.49 7.60
C ARG A 102 2.22 -16.56 6.40
N HIS A 103 2.00 -15.28 6.67
CA HIS A 103 1.70 -14.29 5.65
C HIS A 103 2.62 -13.09 5.79
N GLY A 104 3.00 -12.50 4.67
CA GLY A 104 3.75 -11.25 4.64
C GLY A 104 3.20 -10.32 3.58
N PHE A 105 3.12 -9.03 3.91
CA PHE A 105 2.81 -7.96 2.98
C PHE A 105 4.08 -7.16 2.70
N LEU A 106 4.39 -6.98 1.43
CA LEU A 106 5.49 -6.17 0.94
C LEU A 106 4.91 -4.98 0.18
N ILE A 107 5.52 -3.82 0.33
CA ILE A 107 5.32 -2.67 -0.54
C ILE A 107 6.46 -2.62 -1.53
N ARG A 108 6.12 -2.42 -2.79
CA ARG A 108 7.11 -2.34 -3.86
C ARG A 108 6.78 -1.19 -4.79
N THR A 109 7.81 -0.47 -5.19
CA THR A 109 7.73 0.63 -6.14
C THR A 109 8.32 0.22 -7.48
N PHE A 110 7.75 0.76 -8.55
CA PHE A 110 8.17 0.48 -9.91
C PHE A 110 8.32 1.77 -10.69
N THR A 111 9.32 1.83 -11.55
CA THR A 111 9.35 2.81 -12.64
C THR A 111 8.20 2.54 -13.62
N ASN A 112 7.89 3.51 -14.49
CA ASN A 112 6.77 3.38 -15.44
C ASN A 112 6.97 2.33 -16.54
N ASP A 113 8.22 2.01 -16.87
CA ASP A 113 8.61 0.90 -17.75
C ASP A 113 8.52 -0.46 -17.04
N GLY A 114 8.18 -0.47 -15.75
CA GLY A 114 7.87 -1.66 -14.98
C GLY A 114 9.06 -2.28 -14.26
N GLU A 115 10.22 -1.62 -14.19
CA GLU A 115 11.34 -2.11 -13.39
C GLU A 115 11.08 -1.89 -11.89
N ILE A 116 11.55 -2.81 -11.05
CA ILE A 116 11.50 -2.61 -9.59
C ILE A 116 12.47 -1.50 -9.22
N LYS A 117 11.96 -0.51 -8.50
CA LYS A 117 12.78 0.54 -7.94
C LYS A 117 13.18 0.25 -6.50
N ASP A 118 12.23 -0.14 -5.66
CA ASP A 118 12.49 -0.43 -4.25
C ASP A 118 11.41 -1.35 -3.64
N GLU A 119 11.73 -1.97 -2.50
CA GLU A 119 10.86 -2.88 -1.77
C GLU A 119 11.04 -2.78 -0.26
N ARG A 120 9.92 -2.90 0.48
CA ARG A 120 9.96 -3.02 1.94
C ARG A 120 8.89 -3.95 2.49
N VAL A 121 9.20 -4.65 3.58
CA VAL A 121 8.19 -5.33 4.39
C VAL A 121 7.28 -4.29 5.05
N LEU A 122 5.97 -4.46 4.86
CA LEU A 122 4.93 -3.63 5.48
C LEU A 122 4.39 -4.28 6.75
N ALA A 123 4.03 -5.56 6.65
CA ALA A 123 3.44 -6.35 7.72
C ALA A 123 3.82 -7.82 7.53
N SER A 124 3.94 -8.60 8.61
CA SER A 124 4.39 -10.00 8.51
C SER A 124 4.00 -10.81 9.74
N THR A 125 3.65 -12.07 9.52
CA THR A 125 3.59 -13.18 10.50
C THR A 125 4.60 -14.30 10.18
N LEU A 126 5.53 -14.05 9.25
CA LEU A 126 6.62 -14.96 8.88
C LEU A 126 7.71 -15.00 9.96
N GLY A 127 8.20 -16.19 10.31
CA GLY A 127 9.14 -16.37 11.43
C GLY A 127 8.49 -16.05 12.78
N GLU A 128 9.18 -15.32 13.66
CA GLU A 128 8.61 -14.84 14.94
C GLU A 128 8.14 -13.38 14.87
N LEU A 129 8.16 -12.77 13.68
CA LEU A 129 7.77 -11.38 13.46
C LEU A 129 6.24 -11.27 13.38
N ASN A 130 5.64 -10.43 14.22
CA ASN A 130 4.21 -10.09 14.19
C ASN A 130 4.02 -8.59 13.95
N CYS A 131 4.39 -8.13 12.75
CA CYS A 131 4.37 -6.72 12.41
C CYS A 131 3.06 -6.35 11.72
N GLU A 132 2.37 -5.33 12.22
CA GLU A 132 1.33 -4.61 11.49
C GLU A 132 1.93 -3.51 10.63
N GLY A 133 1.17 -2.96 9.68
CA GLY A 133 1.65 -1.80 8.97
C GLY A 133 0.67 -1.15 8.01
N LYS A 134 0.94 0.09 7.66
CA LYS A 134 0.11 0.88 6.75
C LYS A 134 0.91 1.80 5.85
N VAL A 135 0.33 2.10 4.70
CA VAL A 135 0.78 3.14 3.76
C VAL A 135 -0.23 4.28 3.80
N THR A 136 0.23 5.46 4.17
CA THR A 136 -0.61 6.66 4.27
C THR A 136 -0.78 7.34 2.91
N GLY A 137 -1.76 8.25 2.79
CA GLY A 137 -1.97 9.06 1.57
C GLY A 137 -0.83 10.03 1.23
N ASP A 138 0.10 10.29 2.15
CA ASP A 138 1.36 11.00 1.90
C ASP A 138 2.56 10.06 1.65
N LEU A 139 2.29 8.78 1.37
CA LEU A 139 3.28 7.76 1.03
C LEU A 139 4.28 7.41 2.14
N LYS A 140 3.89 7.59 3.40
CA LYS A 140 4.62 7.05 4.54
C LYS A 140 4.23 5.60 4.74
N ILE A 141 5.25 4.77 4.92
CA ILE A 141 5.16 3.40 5.37
C ILE A 141 5.39 3.42 6.88
N ILE A 142 4.42 2.94 7.64
CA ILE A 142 4.50 2.86 9.09
C ILE A 142 4.30 1.40 9.47
N SER A 143 5.29 0.79 10.13
CA SER A 143 5.21 -0.57 10.66
C SER A 143 5.26 -0.57 12.19
N PHE A 144 4.55 -1.52 12.80
CA PHE A 144 4.46 -1.70 14.24
C PHE A 144 4.78 -3.16 14.57
N CYS A 145 5.96 -3.41 15.15
CA CYS A 145 6.41 -4.74 15.55
C CYS A 145 6.52 -4.83 17.09
N PRO A 146 6.37 -6.03 17.70
CA PRO A 146 6.43 -6.22 19.15
C PRO A 146 7.76 -5.80 19.79
N ASP A 147 8.86 -5.90 19.04
CA ASP A 147 10.23 -5.65 19.53
C ASP A 147 10.60 -4.16 19.57
N GLY A 148 9.61 -3.27 19.39
CA GLY A 148 9.72 -1.89 19.83
C GLY A 148 10.20 -0.86 18.82
N GLU A 149 10.45 -1.22 17.56
CA GLU A 149 10.81 -0.24 16.53
C GLU A 149 9.62 0.09 15.62
N LYS A 150 9.11 1.31 15.75
CA LYS A 150 8.21 1.90 14.76
C LYS A 150 9.07 2.27 13.55
N THR A 151 9.18 1.36 12.60
CA THR A 151 9.87 1.63 11.35
C THR A 151 9.01 2.59 10.53
N ILE A 152 9.52 3.80 10.29
CA ILE A 152 8.94 4.75 9.36
C ILE A 152 9.84 4.80 8.13
N ALA A 153 9.24 4.62 6.96
CA ALA A 153 9.89 4.89 5.69
C ALA A 153 8.99 5.79 4.84
N GLN A 154 9.58 6.50 3.90
CA GLN A 154 8.86 7.39 3.01
C GLN A 154 9.22 7.04 1.58
N ILE A 155 8.19 6.79 0.77
CA ILE A 155 8.36 6.70 -0.67
C ILE A 155 8.57 8.12 -1.18
N GLN A 156 9.72 8.35 -1.79
CA GLN A 156 10.12 9.64 -2.35
C GLN A 156 9.42 9.89 -3.69
N ASN A 157 9.53 11.12 -4.19
CA ASN A 157 8.93 11.50 -5.48
C ASN A 157 9.52 10.73 -6.66
N ASP A 158 10.74 10.20 -6.53
CA ASP A 158 11.34 9.37 -7.55
C ASP A 158 10.92 7.90 -7.42
N GLY A 159 10.22 7.50 -6.36
CA GLY A 159 9.81 6.13 -6.08
C GLY A 159 10.78 5.33 -5.19
N SER A 160 11.92 5.89 -4.77
CA SER A 160 12.80 5.23 -3.78
C SER A 160 12.15 5.20 -2.39
N ILE A 161 12.43 4.16 -1.59
CA ILE A 161 11.93 4.02 -0.21
C ILE A 161 13.05 4.39 0.75
N LYS A 162 12.97 5.60 1.30
CA LYS A 162 13.96 6.07 2.27
C LYS A 162 13.51 5.79 3.70
N LEU A 163 14.40 5.21 4.50
CA LEU A 163 14.23 5.15 5.95
C LEU A 163 14.18 6.56 6.55
N ILE A 164 13.17 6.81 7.36
CA ILE A 164 13.14 7.96 8.25
C ILE A 164 13.44 7.37 9.62
N GLU A 165 14.73 7.36 9.98
CA GLU A 165 15.12 7.09 11.36
C GLU A 165 14.43 8.15 12.24
N ASN A 166 13.86 7.69 13.36
CA ASN A 166 13.13 8.57 14.27
C ASN A 166 14.05 9.73 14.71
N GLU A 167 13.61 10.97 14.45
CA GLU A 167 14.04 12.14 15.24
C GLU A 167 13.70 11.94 16.73
#